data_AF-A0A955H8T7-F1
#
_entry.id   AF-A0A955H8T7-F1
#
_cell.length_a   1.000
_cell.length_b   1.000
_cell.length_c   1.000
_cell.angle_alpha   90.00
_cell.angle_beta   90.00
_cell.angle_gamma   90.00
#
_symmetry.space_group_name_H-M   'P 1'
#
loop_
_entity.id
_entity.type
_entity.pdbx_description
1 polymer ?
#
loop_
_entity_poly.entity_id
_entity_poly.type
_entity_poly.pdbx_seq_one_letter_code
_entity_poly.pdbx_strand_id
1 'polypeptide(L)'
;ATVHFVASVYDGVIDRIEAMLLFATFCAYIWYLFSSDNQAKKEMEVKDGTSKITLKAAVFTLLGMAAVLVGAHYTVDSAVEIATILSVPIGLVSIGAIAIGTSLPELFVSLQALKTKETDLAIGNIFGSNAFNILMVVGIPGLIMPLKAGEVVMELGIWIFVAASLILFVTGLARQVQRWEGVAMIIFFCFFLVKLVAFV
;
A
#
# COMPACT_ATOMS: atom_id res chain seq x y z
N ALA A 1 1.24 -4.41 12.25
CA ALA A 1 1.92 -3.51 11.31
C ALA A 1 1.69 -2.04 11.68
N THR A 2 0.46 -1.52 11.58
CA THR A 2 0.12 -0.12 11.94
C THR A 2 0.60 0.31 13.32
N VAL A 3 0.28 -0.45 14.38
CA VAL A 3 0.68 -0.11 15.75
C VAL A 3 2.20 -0.02 15.90
N HIS A 4 2.94 -0.96 15.29
CA HIS A 4 4.39 -0.97 15.34
C HIS A 4 4.95 0.26 14.60
N PHE A 5 4.48 0.53 13.38
CA PHE A 5 4.89 1.70 12.62
C PHE A 5 4.66 3.01 13.39
N VAL A 6 3.49 3.19 14.00
CA VAL A 6 3.19 4.40 14.79
C VAL A 6 4.10 4.52 16.01
N ALA A 7 4.41 3.40 16.68
CA ALA A 7 5.34 3.39 17.80
C ALA A 7 6.76 3.80 17.36
N SER A 8 7.22 3.32 16.21
CA SER A 8 8.54 3.63 15.64
C SER A 8 8.68 5.05 15.07
N VAL A 9 7.58 5.79 14.90
CA VAL A 9 7.61 7.17 14.38
C VAL A 9 7.24 8.17 15.48
N TYR A 10 7.00 7.70 16.71
CA TYR A 10 6.42 8.52 17.78
C TYR A 10 7.24 9.77 18.12
N ASP A 11 8.56 9.66 18.11
CA ASP A 11 9.50 10.76 18.36
C ASP A 11 9.84 11.58 17.10
N GLY A 12 9.27 11.21 15.95
CA GLY A 12 9.48 11.84 14.66
C GLY A 12 10.80 11.47 13.98
N VAL A 13 11.56 10.50 14.50
CA VAL A 13 12.82 10.05 13.89
C VAL A 13 12.86 8.53 13.91
N ILE A 14 12.89 7.91 12.74
CA ILE A 14 13.12 6.47 12.64
C ILE A 14 14.61 6.22 12.64
N ASP A 15 15.12 5.70 13.74
CA ASP A 15 16.52 5.29 13.84
C ASP A 15 16.79 3.93 13.15
N ARG A 16 18.05 3.51 13.13
CA ARG A 16 18.44 2.24 12.49
C ARG A 16 17.87 1.02 13.21
N ILE A 17 17.67 1.09 14.53
CA ILE A 17 17.13 -0.01 15.34
C ILE A 17 15.64 -0.16 15.06
N GLU A 18 14.90 0.95 15.04
CA GLU A 18 13.48 0.96 14.67
C GLU A 18 13.28 0.50 13.24
N ALA A 19 14.11 0.95 12.31
CA ALA A 19 14.10 0.47 10.92
C ALA A 19 14.35 -1.05 10.83
N MET A 20 15.29 -1.57 11.64
CA MET A 20 15.56 -3.01 11.73
C MET A 20 14.37 -3.77 12.32
N LEU A 21 13.68 -3.21 13.30
CA LEU A 21 12.47 -3.81 13.88
C LEU A 21 11.32 -3.83 12.87
N LEU A 22 11.12 -2.76 12.09
CA LEU A 22 10.12 -2.71 11.02
C LEU A 22 10.38 -3.79 9.97
N PHE A 23 11.63 -3.91 9.50
CA PHE A 23 12.04 -4.96 8.57
C PHE A 23 11.82 -6.36 9.16
N ALA A 24 12.29 -6.60 10.39
CA ALA A 24 12.13 -7.89 11.07
C ALA A 24 10.65 -8.27 11.26
N THR A 25 9.78 -7.28 11.52
CA THR A 25 8.34 -7.48 11.63
C THR A 25 7.72 -7.90 10.31
N PHE A 26 8.17 -7.33 9.18
CA PHE A 26 7.72 -7.76 7.87
C PHE A 26 8.16 -9.19 7.57
N CYS A 27 9.42 -9.55 7.87
CA CYS A 27 9.90 -10.91 7.72
C CYS A 27 9.12 -11.91 8.58
N ALA A 28 8.82 -11.55 9.85
CA ALA A 28 8.01 -12.37 10.74
C ALA A 28 6.56 -12.49 10.24
N TYR A 29 5.98 -11.43 9.70
CA TYR A 29 4.66 -11.43 9.09
C TYR A 29 4.59 -12.39 7.89
N ILE A 30 5.56 -12.32 6.98
CA ILE A 30 5.66 -13.26 5.85
C ILE A 30 5.83 -14.70 6.35
N TRP A 31 6.75 -14.94 7.28
CA TRP A 31 6.96 -16.26 7.86
C TRP A 31 5.70 -16.84 8.51
N TYR A 32 4.94 -16.01 9.23
CA TYR A 32 3.67 -16.40 9.83
C TYR A 32 2.63 -16.79 8.78
N LEU A 33 2.52 -16.04 7.68
CA LEU A 33 1.60 -16.37 6.58
C LEU A 33 1.95 -17.73 5.95
N PHE A 34 3.22 -17.96 5.63
CA PHE A 34 3.66 -19.24 5.05
C PHE A 34 3.50 -20.44 6.00
N SER A 35 3.60 -20.20 7.31
CA SER A 35 3.52 -21.26 8.33
C SER A 35 2.08 -21.57 8.74
N SER A 36 1.17 -20.60 8.66
CA SER A 36 -0.21 -20.75 9.15
C SER A 36 -1.19 -21.28 8.11
N ASP A 37 -0.83 -21.22 6.82
CA ASP A 37 -1.79 -21.51 5.76
C ASP A 37 -1.84 -22.99 5.35
N ASN A 38 -2.46 -23.81 6.19
CA ASN A 38 -2.78 -25.20 5.89
C ASN A 38 -3.97 -25.35 4.90
N GLN A 39 -4.79 -24.30 4.71
CA GLN A 39 -5.93 -24.31 3.78
C GLN A 39 -5.52 -23.91 2.36
N ALA A 40 -4.69 -22.88 2.16
CA ALA A 40 -4.12 -22.60 0.83
C ALA A 40 -3.17 -23.69 0.36
N LYS A 41 -2.46 -24.38 1.27
CA LYS A 41 -1.74 -25.62 0.92
C LYS A 41 -2.69 -26.70 0.38
N LYS A 42 -3.86 -26.90 1.00
CA LYS A 42 -4.88 -27.84 0.51
C LYS A 42 -5.55 -27.41 -0.80
N GLU A 43 -5.84 -26.12 -0.98
CA GLU A 43 -6.39 -25.60 -2.24
C GLU A 43 -5.36 -25.61 -3.38
N MET A 44 -4.09 -25.35 -3.09
CA MET A 44 -2.98 -25.55 -4.02
C MET A 44 -2.83 -27.03 -4.38
N GLU A 45 -2.86 -27.97 -3.42
CA GLU A 45 -2.81 -29.41 -3.70
C GLU A 45 -4.00 -29.91 -4.55
N VAL A 46 -5.21 -29.35 -4.38
CA VAL A 46 -6.38 -29.71 -5.19
C VAL A 46 -6.33 -29.10 -6.60
N LYS A 47 -5.76 -27.91 -6.77
CA LYS A 47 -5.50 -27.30 -8.08
C LYS A 47 -4.28 -27.90 -8.79
N ASP A 48 -3.38 -28.57 -8.07
CA ASP A 48 -2.15 -29.18 -8.61
C ASP A 48 -2.39 -30.52 -9.36
N GLY A 49 -3.51 -30.60 -10.08
CA GLY A 49 -3.62 -31.44 -11.27
C GLY A 49 -2.73 -30.87 -12.38
N THR A 50 -1.41 -30.88 -12.20
CA THR A 50 -0.38 -30.57 -13.21
C THR A 50 -0.41 -29.17 -13.85
N SER A 51 -0.68 -28.09 -13.11
CA SER A 51 -0.43 -26.74 -13.65
C SER A 51 1.06 -26.39 -13.55
N LYS A 52 1.88 -26.95 -14.46
CA LYS A 52 3.28 -26.51 -14.62
C LYS A 52 3.30 -25.01 -14.93
N ILE A 53 4.19 -24.26 -14.28
CA ILE A 53 4.51 -22.88 -14.65
C ILE A 53 4.94 -22.91 -16.12
N THR A 54 4.03 -22.50 -17.00
CA THR A 54 4.29 -22.47 -18.42
C THR A 54 5.11 -21.22 -18.70
N LEU A 55 6.15 -21.32 -19.53
CA LEU A 55 6.96 -20.17 -19.93
C LEU A 55 6.09 -18.99 -20.41
N LYS A 56 5.00 -19.29 -21.13
CA LYS A 56 4.00 -18.30 -21.54
C LYS A 56 3.40 -17.55 -20.35
N ALA A 57 2.98 -18.24 -19.30
CA ALA A 57 2.39 -17.62 -18.11
C ALA A 57 3.40 -16.71 -17.42
N ALA A 58 4.65 -17.18 -17.22
CA ALA A 58 5.70 -16.36 -16.64
C ALA A 58 6.00 -15.10 -17.48
N VAL A 59 6.07 -15.23 -18.80
CA VAL A 59 6.26 -14.11 -19.73
C VAL A 59 5.12 -13.11 -19.65
N PHE A 60 3.85 -13.57 -19.70
CA PHE A 60 2.69 -12.68 -19.60
C PHE A 60 2.62 -11.97 -18.24
N THR A 61 2.96 -12.65 -17.14
CA THR A 61 3.01 -12.03 -15.81
C THR A 61 4.08 -10.94 -15.74
N LEU A 62 5.30 -11.22 -16.20
CA LEU A 62 6.39 -10.23 -16.21
C LEU A 62 6.06 -9.04 -17.12
N LEU A 63 5.49 -9.29 -18.29
CA LEU A 63 5.09 -8.23 -19.22
C LEU A 63 3.94 -7.39 -18.67
N GLY A 64 2.96 -8.02 -18.01
CA GLY A 64 1.87 -7.30 -17.33
C GLY A 64 2.38 -6.44 -16.18
N MET A 65 3.28 -6.97 -15.35
CA MET A 65 3.93 -6.20 -14.28
C MET A 65 4.69 -4.99 -14.84
N ALA A 66 5.52 -5.19 -15.87
CA ALA A 66 6.24 -4.10 -16.51
C ALA A 66 5.29 -3.04 -17.11
N ALA A 67 4.23 -3.46 -17.79
CA ALA A 67 3.26 -2.53 -18.38
C ALA A 67 2.55 -1.67 -17.32
N VAL A 68 2.16 -2.26 -16.19
CA VAL A 68 1.53 -1.52 -15.09
C VAL A 68 2.51 -0.53 -14.44
N LEU A 69 3.76 -0.93 -14.21
CA LEU A 69 4.80 -0.07 -13.64
C LEU A 69 5.11 1.12 -14.56
N VAL A 70 5.31 0.86 -15.86
CA VAL A 70 5.56 1.91 -16.85
C VAL A 70 4.35 2.85 -16.97
N GLY A 71 3.14 2.31 -17.03
CA GLY A 71 1.92 3.11 -17.09
C GLY A 71 1.74 4.02 -15.87
N ALA A 72 2.02 3.52 -14.68
CA ALA A 72 2.00 4.32 -13.45
C ALA A 72 3.02 5.46 -13.50
N HIS A 73 4.26 5.18 -13.91
CA HIS A 73 5.32 6.20 -14.04
C HIS A 73 4.92 7.31 -15.02
N TYR A 74 4.48 6.97 -16.23
CA TYR A 74 4.03 7.95 -17.22
C TYR A 74 2.84 8.79 -16.72
N THR A 75 1.93 8.19 -15.96
CA THR A 75 0.79 8.89 -15.38
C THR A 75 1.24 9.95 -14.37
N VAL A 76 2.22 9.63 -13.52
CA VAL A 76 2.80 10.58 -12.57
C VAL A 76 3.50 11.71 -13.30
N ASP A 77 4.37 11.40 -14.26
CA ASP A 77 5.13 12.42 -15.00
C ASP A 77 4.20 13.41 -15.70
N SER A 78 3.16 12.89 -16.36
CA SER A 78 2.15 13.71 -17.04
C SER A 78 1.33 14.54 -16.04
N ALA A 79 0.98 13.99 -14.87
CA ALA A 79 0.28 14.73 -13.83
C ALA A 79 1.14 15.86 -13.24
N VAL A 80 2.44 15.63 -13.04
CA VAL A 80 3.41 16.63 -12.59
C VAL A 80 3.55 17.75 -13.62
N GLU A 81 3.64 17.41 -14.91
CA GLU A 81 3.72 18.38 -16.00
C GLU A 81 2.47 19.27 -16.06
N ILE A 82 1.27 18.66 -16.02
CA ILE A 82 0.00 19.40 -15.99
C ILE A 82 -0.06 20.31 -14.75
N ALA A 83 0.31 19.81 -13.57
CA ALA A 83 0.28 20.59 -12.34
C ALA A 83 1.25 21.79 -12.39
N THR A 84 2.41 21.61 -13.03
CA THR A 84 3.39 22.68 -13.26
C THR A 84 2.81 23.77 -14.17
N ILE A 85 2.13 23.39 -15.26
CA ILE A 85 1.45 24.34 -16.16
C ILE A 85 0.36 25.12 -15.41
N LEU A 86 -0.38 24.44 -14.53
CA LEU A 86 -1.44 25.03 -13.71
C LEU A 86 -0.92 25.81 -12.48
N SER A 87 0.40 25.93 -12.31
CA SER A 87 1.03 26.62 -11.17
C SER A 87 0.57 26.08 -9.80
N VAL A 88 0.32 24.78 -9.72
CA VAL A 88 0.00 24.10 -8.46
C VAL A 88 1.27 24.01 -7.59
N PRO A 89 1.19 24.23 -6.26
CA PRO A 89 2.35 24.13 -5.38
C PRO A 89 3.07 22.79 -5.50
N ILE A 90 4.39 22.83 -5.70
CA ILE A 90 5.25 21.65 -5.91
C ILE A 90 5.11 20.65 -4.75
N GLY A 91 5.01 21.12 -3.50
CA GLY A 91 4.83 20.23 -2.34
C GLY A 91 3.57 19.37 -2.44
N LEU A 92 2.50 19.90 -3.01
CA LEU A 92 1.24 19.19 -3.21
C LEU A 92 1.36 18.12 -4.29
N VAL A 93 2.09 18.45 -5.36
CA VAL A 93 2.39 17.52 -6.46
C VAL A 93 3.29 16.39 -5.96
N SER A 94 4.34 16.70 -5.19
CA SER A 94 5.27 15.70 -4.67
C SER A 94 4.61 14.74 -3.67
N ILE A 95 3.79 15.24 -2.74
CA ILE A 95 3.16 14.36 -1.75
C ILE A 95 1.97 13.61 -2.38
N GLY A 96 1.13 14.29 -3.15
CA GLY A 96 -0.10 13.71 -3.69
C GLY A 96 0.12 12.86 -4.95
N ALA A 97 0.75 13.43 -5.99
CA ALA A 97 0.87 12.75 -7.27
C ALA A 97 1.81 11.53 -7.19
N ILE A 98 2.90 11.63 -6.43
CA ILE A 98 3.80 10.48 -6.23
C ILE A 98 3.10 9.38 -5.42
N ALA A 99 2.41 9.73 -4.33
CA ALA A 99 1.72 8.73 -3.50
C ALA A 99 0.58 8.03 -4.23
N ILE A 100 -0.21 8.78 -5.01
CA ILE A 100 -1.25 8.19 -5.87
C ILE A 100 -0.60 7.32 -6.94
N GLY A 101 0.44 7.85 -7.60
CA GLY A 101 1.18 7.20 -8.66
C GLY A 101 1.70 5.82 -8.31
N THR A 102 2.38 5.72 -7.15
CA THR A 102 2.92 4.45 -6.67
C THR A 102 1.85 3.47 -6.22
N SER A 103 0.62 3.93 -5.97
CA SER A 103 -0.53 3.10 -5.56
C SER A 103 -1.48 2.73 -6.71
N LEU A 104 -1.27 3.31 -7.91
CA LEU A 104 -2.07 3.00 -9.11
C LEU A 104 -1.94 1.53 -9.54
N PRO A 105 -0.74 0.91 -9.53
CA PRO A 105 -0.60 -0.51 -9.82
C PRO A 105 -1.49 -1.39 -8.96
N GLU A 106 -1.49 -1.16 -7.65
CA GLU A 106 -2.22 -1.92 -6.65
C GLU A 106 -3.73 -1.74 -6.85
N LEU A 107 -4.17 -0.51 -7.12
CA LEU A 107 -5.57 -0.24 -7.46
C LEU A 107 -6.01 -1.05 -8.68
N PHE A 108 -5.20 -1.06 -9.74
CA PHE A 108 -5.53 -1.78 -10.96
C PHE A 108 -5.56 -3.30 -10.74
N VAL A 109 -4.58 -3.85 -10.01
CA VAL A 109 -4.54 -5.28 -9.65
C VAL A 109 -5.76 -5.67 -8.82
N SER A 110 -6.11 -4.90 -7.79
CA SER A 110 -7.31 -5.18 -6.97
C SER A 110 -8.59 -5.08 -7.78
N LEU A 111 -8.74 -4.08 -8.66
CA LEU A 111 -9.91 -3.96 -9.53
C LEU A 111 -10.03 -5.13 -10.50
N GLN A 112 -8.90 -5.58 -11.07
CA GLN A 112 -8.89 -6.71 -11.99
C GLN A 112 -9.23 -8.03 -11.27
N ALA A 113 -8.71 -8.23 -10.06
CA ALA A 113 -9.06 -9.39 -9.23
C ALA A 113 -10.56 -9.42 -8.88
N LEU A 114 -11.14 -8.27 -8.52
CA LEU A 114 -12.59 -8.16 -8.28
C LEU A 114 -13.42 -8.45 -9.54
N LYS A 115 -12.96 -7.99 -10.72
CA LYS A 115 -13.61 -8.30 -12.01
C LYS A 115 -13.60 -9.80 -12.32
N THR A 116 -12.56 -10.52 -11.92
CA THR A 116 -12.45 -11.98 -12.08
C THR A 116 -13.06 -12.77 -10.91
N LYS A 117 -13.74 -12.10 -9.97
CA LYS A 117 -14.33 -12.67 -8.75
C LYS A 117 -13.30 -13.28 -7.76
N GLU A 118 -12.04 -12.90 -7.89
CA GLU A 118 -10.93 -13.30 -7.00
C GLU A 118 -10.84 -12.31 -5.82
N THR A 119 -11.86 -12.33 -4.96
CA THR A 119 -12.01 -11.34 -3.87
C THR A 119 -10.89 -11.45 -2.83
N ASP A 120 -10.46 -12.68 -2.52
CA ASP A 120 -9.38 -12.92 -1.56
C ASP A 120 -8.04 -12.36 -2.06
N LEU A 121 -7.80 -12.43 -3.37
CA LEU A 121 -6.62 -11.81 -3.99
C LEU A 121 -6.67 -10.28 -3.88
N ALA A 122 -7.84 -9.67 -4.10
CA ALA A 122 -8.00 -8.22 -3.97
C ALA A 122 -7.78 -7.74 -2.53
N ILE A 123 -8.30 -8.49 -1.54
CA ILE A 123 -8.11 -8.22 -0.11
C ILE A 123 -6.63 -8.42 0.27
N GLY A 124 -6.02 -9.52 -0.15
CA GLY A 124 -4.61 -9.82 0.09
C GLY A 124 -3.69 -8.73 -0.46
N ASN A 125 -4.00 -8.20 -1.65
CA ASN A 125 -3.27 -7.07 -2.23
C ASN A 125 -3.38 -5.81 -1.35
N ILE A 126 -4.58 -5.45 -0.87
CA ILE A 126 -4.78 -4.25 -0.03
C ILE A 126 -4.01 -4.36 1.29
N PHE A 127 -4.19 -5.46 2.04
CA PHE A 127 -3.53 -5.63 3.34
C PHE A 127 -2.02 -5.87 3.21
N GLY A 128 -1.61 -6.64 2.20
CA GLY A 128 -0.21 -6.94 1.92
C GLY A 128 0.58 -5.70 1.50
N SER A 129 0.08 -4.92 0.55
CA SER A 129 0.76 -3.71 0.07
C SER A 129 0.83 -2.62 1.15
N ASN A 130 -0.21 -2.45 1.97
CA ASN A 130 -0.15 -1.54 3.11
C ASN A 130 0.89 -1.96 4.16
N ALA A 131 0.97 -3.26 4.48
CA ALA A 131 1.99 -3.77 5.38
C ALA A 131 3.40 -3.60 4.78
N PHE A 132 3.57 -3.86 3.49
CA PHE A 132 4.83 -3.65 2.78
C PHE A 132 5.26 -2.18 2.78
N ASN A 133 4.34 -1.26 2.48
CA ASN A 133 4.65 0.18 2.41
C ASN A 133 5.13 0.71 3.77
N ILE A 134 4.46 0.37 4.87
CA ILE A 134 4.86 0.95 6.17
C ILE A 134 6.05 0.22 6.82
N LEU A 135 6.26 -1.06 6.52
CA LEU A 135 7.34 -1.83 7.14
C LEU A 135 8.61 -1.86 6.28
N MET A 136 8.48 -2.03 4.96
CA MET A 136 9.61 -2.21 4.05
C MET A 136 10.01 -0.93 3.34
N VAL A 137 9.06 -0.18 2.78
CA VAL A 137 9.39 1.08 2.07
C VAL A 137 9.95 2.12 3.04
N VAL A 138 9.58 2.06 4.32
CA VAL A 138 10.19 2.88 5.37
C VAL A 138 11.38 2.18 6.04
N GLY A 139 11.28 0.89 6.34
CA GLY A 139 12.35 0.15 7.03
C GLY A 139 13.65 0.05 6.24
N ILE A 140 13.60 -0.23 4.93
CA ILE A 140 14.83 -0.39 4.12
C ILE A 140 15.64 0.91 4.07
N PRO A 141 15.07 2.09 3.71
CA PRO A 141 15.83 3.34 3.75
C PRO A 141 16.31 3.69 5.17
N GLY A 142 15.52 3.40 6.20
CA GLY A 142 15.88 3.60 7.61
C GLY A 142 17.11 2.80 8.06
N LEU A 143 17.32 1.61 7.49
CA LEU A 143 18.52 0.80 7.73
C LEU A 143 19.79 1.45 7.17
N ILE A 144 19.66 2.18 6.06
CA ILE A 144 20.76 2.89 5.41
C ILE A 144 21.07 4.17 6.21
N MET A 145 20.04 4.99 6.44
CA MET A 145 20.16 6.26 7.16
C MET A 145 18.91 6.56 8.01
N PRO A 146 19.06 7.19 9.19
CA PRO A 146 17.91 7.63 9.99
C PRO A 146 16.98 8.54 9.19
N LEU A 147 15.67 8.31 9.31
CA LEU A 147 14.64 9.07 8.60
C LEU A 147 13.96 10.03 9.56
N LYS A 148 14.00 11.33 9.26
CA LYS A 148 13.25 12.34 10.02
C LYS A 148 11.89 12.57 9.38
N ALA A 149 10.83 12.37 10.15
CA ALA A 149 9.48 12.67 9.71
C ALA A 149 9.29 14.19 9.59
N GLY A 150 8.70 14.64 8.48
CA GLY A 150 8.35 16.04 8.29
C GLY A 150 7.15 16.45 9.14
N GLU A 151 6.94 17.75 9.30
CA GLU A 151 5.84 18.33 10.08
C GLU A 151 4.47 17.86 9.57
N VAL A 152 4.26 17.84 8.25
CA VAL A 152 3.06 17.30 7.60
C VAL A 152 2.77 15.86 8.06
N VAL A 153 3.82 15.03 8.19
CA VAL A 153 3.67 13.63 8.59
C VAL A 153 3.27 13.53 10.06
N MET A 154 3.94 14.29 10.93
CA MET A 154 3.72 14.25 12.38
C MET A 154 2.38 14.87 12.80
N GLU A 155 1.99 15.99 12.20
CA GLU A 155 0.81 16.74 12.62
C GLU A 155 -0.48 16.29 11.92
N LEU A 156 -0.37 15.74 10.70
CA LEU A 156 -1.53 15.35 9.90
C LEU A 156 -1.48 13.88 9.47
N GLY A 157 -0.35 13.46 8.89
CA GLY A 157 -0.22 12.14 8.26
C GLY A 157 -0.48 10.96 9.19
N ILE A 158 0.16 10.93 10.36
CA ILE A 158 0.05 9.83 11.34
C ILE A 158 -1.40 9.69 11.85
N TRP A 159 -2.06 10.80 12.17
CA TRP A 159 -3.43 10.75 12.68
C TRP A 159 -4.42 10.26 11.64
N ILE A 160 -4.28 10.71 10.39
CA ILE A 160 -5.11 10.24 9.28
C ILE A 160 -4.83 8.77 8.98
N PHE A 161 -3.56 8.36 9.02
CA PHE A 161 -3.17 6.97 8.84
C PHE A 161 -3.75 6.03 9.90
N VAL A 162 -3.71 6.43 11.18
CA VAL A 162 -4.32 5.69 12.28
C VAL A 162 -5.83 5.60 12.12
N ALA A 163 -6.49 6.71 11.79
CA ALA A 163 -7.92 6.74 11.53
C ALA A 163 -8.31 5.84 10.34
N ALA A 164 -7.61 5.93 9.21
CA ALA A 164 -7.84 5.06 8.04
C ALA A 164 -7.66 3.57 8.40
N SER A 165 -6.60 3.25 9.14
CA SER A 165 -6.32 1.88 9.59
C SER A 165 -7.43 1.36 10.52
N LEU A 166 -7.96 2.20 11.39
CA LEU A 166 -9.05 1.84 12.29
C LEU A 166 -10.37 1.61 11.53
N ILE A 167 -10.71 2.49 10.59
CA ILE A 167 -11.88 2.32 9.72
C ILE A 167 -11.75 1.01 8.93
N LEU A 168 -10.57 0.72 8.36
CA LEU A 168 -10.33 -0.51 7.62
C LEU A 168 -10.41 -1.74 8.52
N PHE A 169 -9.89 -1.64 9.75
CA PHE A 169 -9.98 -2.71 10.73
C PHE A 169 -11.44 -3.02 11.08
N VAL A 170 -12.24 -2.00 11.41
CA VAL A 170 -13.65 -2.16 11.78
C VAL A 170 -14.49 -2.75 10.64
N THR A 171 -14.34 -2.21 9.43
CA THR A 171 -15.04 -2.75 8.23
C THR A 171 -14.59 -4.18 7.92
N GLY A 172 -13.32 -4.51 8.16
CA GLY A 172 -12.77 -5.85 8.03
C GLY A 172 -13.31 -6.87 9.05
N LEU A 173 -13.82 -6.44 10.21
CA LEU A 173 -14.35 -7.37 11.24
C LEU A 173 -15.57 -8.15 10.74
N ALA A 174 -16.40 -7.54 9.90
CA ALA A 174 -17.56 -8.18 9.30
C ALA A 174 -17.19 -9.20 8.21
N ARG A 175 -15.90 -9.34 7.88
CA ARG A 175 -15.36 -10.17 6.77
C ARG A 175 -15.98 -9.87 5.40
N GLN A 176 -16.70 -8.77 5.27
CA GLN A 176 -17.35 -8.32 4.04
C GLN A 176 -17.36 -6.79 4.06
N VAL A 177 -16.74 -6.19 3.04
CA VAL A 177 -16.78 -4.72 2.87
C VAL A 177 -18.03 -4.36 2.09
N GLN A 178 -18.94 -3.63 2.73
CA GLN A 178 -20.18 -3.17 2.11
C GLN A 178 -19.93 -1.93 1.25
N ARG A 179 -20.83 -1.69 0.27
CA ARG A 179 -20.68 -0.55 -0.67
C ARG A 179 -20.61 0.80 0.05
N TRP A 180 -21.38 0.99 1.11
CA TRP A 180 -21.38 2.25 1.86
C TRP A 180 -20.08 2.45 2.65
N GLU A 181 -19.43 1.37 3.11
CA GLU A 181 -18.12 1.44 3.78
C GLU A 181 -17.04 1.87 2.78
N GLY A 182 -17.09 1.36 1.55
CA GLY A 182 -16.23 1.83 0.45
C GLY A 182 -16.46 3.30 0.11
N VAL A 183 -17.71 3.76 0.06
CA VAL A 183 -18.03 5.19 -0.15
C VAL A 183 -17.52 6.04 1.02
N ALA A 184 -17.67 5.58 2.26
CA ALA A 184 -17.14 6.26 3.43
C ALA A 184 -15.60 6.40 3.39
N MET A 185 -14.90 5.36 2.95
CA MET A 185 -13.44 5.39 2.72
C MET A 185 -13.04 6.43 1.67
N ILE A 186 -13.79 6.52 0.56
CA ILE A 186 -13.53 7.53 -0.48
C ILE A 186 -13.76 8.93 0.06
N ILE A 187 -14.86 9.16 0.79
CA ILE A 187 -15.14 10.46 1.42
C ILE A 187 -14.01 10.82 2.41
N PHE A 188 -13.55 9.86 3.21
CA PHE A 188 -12.44 10.06 4.14
C PHE A 188 -11.12 10.40 3.41
N PHE A 189 -10.85 9.74 2.29
CA PHE A 189 -9.70 10.06 1.44
C PHE A 189 -9.81 11.46 0.82
N CYS A 190 -10.99 11.86 0.33
CA CYS A 190 -11.21 13.23 -0.15
C CYS A 190 -11.02 14.27 0.97
N PHE A 191 -11.49 13.98 2.19
CA PHE A 191 -11.25 14.82 3.35
C PHE A 191 -9.75 14.98 3.65
N PHE A 192 -8.99 13.89 3.58
CA PHE A 192 -7.53 13.94 3.71
C PHE A 192 -6.89 14.85 2.65
N LEU A 193 -7.27 14.71 1.38
CA LEU A 193 -6.72 15.55 0.31
C LEU A 193 -7.00 17.04 0.56
N VAL A 194 -8.21 17.40 0.98
CA VAL A 194 -8.55 18.80 1.32
C VAL A 194 -7.71 19.30 2.49
N LYS A 195 -7.53 18.48 3.54
CA LYS A 195 -6.68 18.82 4.69
C LYS A 195 -5.21 18.97 4.29
N LEU A 196 -4.71 18.12 3.40
CA LEU A 196 -3.35 18.19 2.89
C LEU A 196 -3.13 19.48 2.09
N VAL A 197 -4.08 19.85 1.22
CA VAL A 197 -4.05 21.11 0.47
C VAL A 197 -4.07 22.32 1.39
N ALA A 198 -4.84 22.27 2.47
CA ALA A 198 -4.91 23.38 3.43
C ALA A 198 -3.65 23.49 4.32
N PHE A 199 -2.84 22.43 4.41
CA PHE A 199 -1.62 22.40 5.20
C PHE A 199 -0.41 22.93 4.42
N VAL A 200 -0.36 22.64 3.11
CA VAL A 200 0.71 23.07 2.18
C VAL A 200 0.48 24.52 1.73
#